data_AF-A0A8I5NLB1-F1
#
_entry.id   AF-A0A8I5NLB1-F1
#
_cell.length_a   1.000
_cell.length_b   1.000
_cell.length_c   1.000
_cell.angle_alpha   90.00
_cell.angle_beta   90.00
_cell.angle_gamma   90.00
#
_symmetry.space_group_name_H-M   'P 1'
#
loop_
_entity.id
_entity.type
_entity.pdbx_description
1 polymer ?
#
loop_
_entity_poly.entity_id
_entity_poly.type
_entity_poly.pdbx_seq_one_letter_code
_entity_poly.pdbx_strand_id
1 'polypeptide(L)'
;MIPVSLVVVVVGGWTVVYLTDLVLKSSVYFKHSYEDWLENNGLSISPFHIRWQTAIFNRAFYSWGRRKARMLYQWFNFGMVFGVIAMFSSFFLLGKTLMQTLAQMMADSPSSYSSSSSSSSSSSSSSSSSSSSSSSSLHNEQVLQVVVPGINLPVNQLTYFFAAVLISGVVHEIGHGIAAIREQVRFNGFGIFLFIIYPGAFVDLFTTHLQLISPVQQLRIFCAGIWHNFVLALLGILALVLLPVILLPFYYTGVGVLITEVAEDSPAIGPRGLFVGDLVTHLQDCPVTNVQDWNECLDTIAYEPQIGYCISASTLQQLSFPVRAYKRLDGSTECCNNHSLTDVCFSYRNNFNKRLHTCLPARKAVEATQVCRTNKDCKKSSSSSFCIIPSLETHTRLIKVKHPPQIDMLYVGHPLHLHYTVSITSFIPRFNFLSIDLPVIVETFVKYLISLSGALAIVNAVPCFALDGQWILNSFLDATLTSVIGDNDVKDLIGFFILLGGSVLLAANVTLGLWMVTAR
;
A
#
# COMPACT_ATOMS: atom_id res chain seq x y z
N MET A 1 17.16 -7.66 4.70
CA MET A 1 18.54 -7.49 4.19
C MET A 1 18.48 -7.40 2.68
N ILE A 2 19.11 -6.41 2.05
CA ILE A 2 19.19 -6.34 0.57
C ILE A 2 19.97 -7.58 0.10
N PRO A 3 19.42 -8.40 -0.80
CA PRO A 3 20.11 -9.61 -1.24
C PRO A 3 21.42 -9.22 -1.94
N VAL A 4 22.53 -9.82 -1.52
CA VAL A 4 23.88 -9.54 -2.08
C VAL A 4 23.88 -9.72 -3.60
N SER A 5 23.09 -10.68 -4.11
CA SER A 5 22.88 -10.88 -5.55
C SER A 5 22.35 -9.63 -6.26
N LEU A 6 21.41 -8.89 -5.68
CA LEU A 6 20.89 -7.65 -6.28
C LEU A 6 21.97 -6.57 -6.35
N VAL A 7 22.76 -6.40 -5.28
CA VAL A 7 23.86 -5.43 -5.26
C VAL A 7 24.90 -5.76 -6.32
N VAL A 8 25.29 -7.05 -6.41
CA VAL A 8 26.25 -7.52 -7.42
C VAL A 8 25.72 -7.30 -8.84
N VAL A 9 24.43 -7.57 -9.08
CA VAL A 9 23.81 -7.36 -10.40
C VAL A 9 23.78 -5.87 -10.77
N VAL A 10 23.37 -4.99 -9.84
CA VAL A 10 23.31 -3.54 -10.09
C VAL A 10 24.70 -2.96 -10.31
N VAL A 11 25.65 -3.21 -9.40
CA VAL A 11 27.02 -2.68 -9.51
C VAL A 11 27.73 -3.27 -10.72
N GLY A 12 27.59 -4.58 -10.96
CA GLY A 12 28.13 -5.26 -12.12
C GLY A 12 27.57 -4.69 -13.43
N GLY A 13 26.25 -4.48 -13.51
CA GLY A 13 25.60 -3.85 -14.65
C GLY A 13 26.14 -2.44 -14.94
N TRP A 14 26.24 -1.59 -13.92
CA TRP A 14 26.81 -0.25 -14.06
C TRP A 14 28.28 -0.26 -14.47
N THR A 15 29.05 -1.21 -13.95
CA THR A 15 30.46 -1.38 -14.32
C THR A 15 30.58 -1.76 -15.79
N VAL A 16 29.76 -2.69 -16.28
CA VAL A 16 29.73 -3.06 -17.70
C VAL A 16 29.36 -1.88 -18.58
N VAL A 17 28.33 -1.11 -18.24
CA VAL A 17 27.91 0.08 -18.99
C VAL A 17 29.04 1.11 -19.06
N TYR A 18 29.67 1.43 -17.93
CA TYR A 18 30.73 2.44 -17.86
C TYR A 18 32.01 1.98 -18.57
N LEU A 19 32.42 0.71 -18.40
CA LEU A 19 33.55 0.16 -19.14
C LEU A 19 33.30 0.16 -20.64
N THR A 20 32.07 -0.13 -21.08
CA THR A 20 31.71 -0.07 -22.50
C THR A 20 31.81 1.35 -23.05
N ASP A 21 31.31 2.35 -22.32
CA ASP A 21 31.45 3.78 -22.68
C ASP A 21 32.93 4.19 -22.79
N LEU A 22 33.77 3.78 -21.83
CA LEU A 22 35.21 4.05 -21.86
C LEU A 22 35.93 3.37 -23.03
N VAL A 23 35.60 2.11 -23.33
CA VAL A 23 36.19 1.36 -24.46
C VAL A 23 35.82 2.02 -25.79
N LEU A 24 34.57 2.46 -25.95
CA LEU A 24 34.13 3.15 -27.16
C LEU A 24 34.79 4.53 -27.32
N LYS A 25 34.91 5.31 -26.23
CA LYS A 25 35.58 6.63 -26.23
C LYS A 25 37.11 6.54 -26.40
N SER A 26 37.73 5.43 -26.03
CA SER A 26 39.17 5.19 -26.22
C SER A 26 39.51 4.55 -27.58
N SER A 27 38.52 4.02 -28.29
CA SER A 27 38.74 3.37 -29.59
C SER A 27 39.08 4.37 -30.69
N VAL A 28 40.21 4.15 -31.37
CA VAL A 28 40.65 5.00 -32.50
C VAL A 28 39.64 5.00 -33.65
N TYR A 29 38.93 3.89 -33.87
CA TYR A 29 37.98 3.75 -34.98
C TYR A 29 36.58 4.29 -34.66
N PHE A 30 36.12 4.11 -33.42
CA PHE A 30 34.72 4.39 -33.07
C PHE A 30 34.51 5.68 -32.28
N LYS A 31 35.57 6.29 -31.72
CA LYS A 31 35.44 7.45 -30.82
C LYS A 31 34.57 8.56 -31.40
N HIS A 32 34.93 9.09 -32.58
CA HIS A 32 34.22 10.24 -33.15
C HIS A 32 32.76 9.90 -33.48
N SER A 33 32.51 8.73 -34.07
CA SER A 33 31.16 8.27 -34.38
C SER A 33 30.31 8.05 -33.12
N TYR A 34 30.92 7.54 -32.05
CA TYR A 34 30.23 7.31 -30.77
C TYR A 34 29.95 8.61 -30.01
N GLU A 35 30.93 9.53 -29.95
CA GLU A 35 30.75 10.85 -29.33
C GLU A 35 29.67 11.66 -30.09
N ASP A 36 29.73 11.70 -31.41
CA ASP A 36 28.67 12.32 -32.23
C ASP A 36 27.32 11.64 -32.00
N TRP A 37 27.28 10.30 -31.89
CA TRP A 37 26.03 9.58 -31.62
C TRP A 37 25.47 9.92 -30.24
N LEU A 38 26.31 10.01 -29.21
CA LEU A 38 25.89 10.43 -27.86
C LEU A 38 25.33 11.85 -27.88
N GLU A 39 26.03 12.80 -28.50
CA GLU A 39 25.60 14.19 -28.60
C GLU A 39 24.29 14.34 -29.40
N ASN A 40 24.18 13.67 -30.55
CA ASN A 40 22.98 13.72 -31.40
C ASN A 40 21.74 13.12 -30.70
N ASN A 41 21.93 12.15 -29.80
CA ASN A 41 20.85 11.56 -29.00
C ASN A 41 20.66 12.25 -27.64
N GLY A 42 21.48 13.25 -27.30
CA GLY A 42 21.45 13.95 -26.02
C GLY A 42 21.78 13.06 -24.82
N LEU A 43 22.62 12.06 -25.00
CA LEU A 43 23.02 11.09 -23.97
C LEU A 43 24.36 11.46 -23.35
N SER A 44 24.42 11.41 -22.02
CA SER A 44 25.66 11.56 -21.26
C SER A 44 25.78 10.43 -20.23
N ILE A 45 26.88 9.68 -20.30
CA ILE A 45 27.17 8.56 -19.41
C ILE A 45 28.29 8.96 -18.45
N SER A 46 28.09 8.68 -17.17
CA SER A 46 29.03 8.90 -16.06
C SER A 46 28.93 7.72 -15.08
N PRO A 47 29.92 7.52 -14.18
CA PRO A 47 29.86 6.42 -13.21
C PRO A 47 28.56 6.43 -12.42
N PHE A 48 27.82 5.31 -12.46
CA PHE A 48 26.51 5.14 -11.81
C PHE A 48 25.43 6.14 -12.20
N HIS A 49 25.59 6.85 -13.33
CA HIS A 49 24.67 7.90 -13.73
C HIS A 49 24.57 8.03 -15.26
N ILE A 50 23.37 7.86 -15.81
CA ILE A 50 23.05 8.11 -17.22
C ILE A 50 22.05 9.25 -17.28
N ARG A 51 22.26 10.20 -18.17
CA ARG A 51 21.35 11.31 -18.44
C ARG A 51 21.00 11.35 -19.92
N TRP A 52 19.74 11.58 -20.19
CA TRP A 52 19.15 11.78 -21.51
C TRP A 52 18.45 13.13 -21.54
N GLN A 53 18.73 13.95 -22.55
CA GLN A 53 18.14 15.27 -22.73
C GLN A 53 17.57 15.40 -24.15
N THR A 54 16.40 16.03 -24.26
CA THR A 54 15.75 16.26 -25.55
C THR A 54 15.09 17.62 -25.64
N ALA A 55 15.14 18.20 -26.84
CA ALA A 55 14.43 19.43 -27.20
C ALA A 55 13.08 19.16 -27.89
N ILE A 56 12.71 17.89 -28.12
CA ILE A 56 11.50 17.50 -28.88
C ILE A 56 10.24 18.09 -28.23
N PHE A 57 10.19 18.12 -26.90
CA PHE A 57 9.04 18.63 -26.16
C PHE A 57 8.97 20.16 -26.07
N ASN A 58 10.01 20.90 -26.50
CA ASN A 58 10.07 22.35 -26.33
C ASN A 58 8.86 23.05 -26.93
N ARG A 59 8.40 22.64 -28.12
CA ARG A 59 7.21 23.22 -28.76
C ARG A 59 5.95 23.01 -27.92
N ALA A 60 5.79 21.85 -27.30
CA ALA A 60 4.66 21.56 -26.41
C ALA A 60 4.72 22.45 -25.16
N PHE A 61 5.89 22.56 -24.53
CA PHE A 61 6.13 23.44 -23.39
C PHE A 61 5.83 24.92 -23.70
N TYR A 62 6.31 25.44 -24.84
CA TYR A 62 6.01 26.81 -25.27
C TYR A 62 4.52 27.02 -25.55
N SER A 63 3.84 26.02 -26.13
CA SER A 63 2.39 26.05 -26.33
C SER A 63 1.65 26.10 -24.99
N TRP A 64 1.97 25.19 -24.07
CA TRP A 64 1.33 25.11 -22.75
C TRP A 64 1.57 26.38 -21.93
N GLY A 65 2.81 26.89 -21.86
CA GLY A 65 3.16 28.10 -21.12
C GLY A 65 2.50 29.39 -21.63
N ARG A 66 2.05 29.43 -22.90
CA ARG A 66 1.44 30.61 -23.52
C ARG A 66 -0.08 30.53 -23.72
N ARG A 67 -0.68 29.33 -23.76
CA ARG A 67 -2.08 29.12 -24.19
C ARG A 67 -3.12 29.89 -23.38
N LYS A 68 -2.92 30.04 -22.06
CA LYS A 68 -3.83 30.78 -21.16
C LYS A 68 -3.06 31.53 -20.09
N ALA A 69 -2.28 32.53 -20.51
CA ALA A 69 -1.33 33.24 -19.65
C ALA A 69 -1.92 33.82 -18.34
N ARG A 70 -3.19 34.28 -18.34
CA ARG A 70 -3.84 34.78 -17.11
C ARG A 70 -4.16 33.68 -16.10
N MET A 71 -4.70 32.55 -16.57
CA MET A 71 -5.00 31.41 -15.70
C MET A 71 -3.72 30.79 -15.13
N LEU A 72 -2.68 30.65 -15.96
CA LEU A 72 -1.37 30.16 -15.51
C LEU A 72 -0.74 31.09 -14.48
N TYR A 73 -0.87 32.41 -14.67
CA TYR A 73 -0.36 33.37 -13.69
C TYR A 73 -1.04 33.21 -12.32
N GLN A 74 -2.36 33.05 -12.29
CA GLN A 74 -3.09 32.79 -11.05
C GLN A 74 -2.70 31.42 -10.45
N TRP A 75 -2.59 30.38 -11.28
CA TRP A 75 -2.15 29.04 -10.89
C TRP A 75 -0.78 29.07 -10.18
N PHE A 76 0.21 29.72 -10.77
CA PHE A 76 1.54 29.83 -10.18
C PHE A 76 1.61 30.81 -9.01
N ASN A 77 0.71 31.79 -8.91
CA ASN A 77 0.59 32.61 -7.70
C ASN A 77 0.08 31.78 -6.51
N PHE A 78 -0.92 30.92 -6.70
CA PHE A 78 -1.35 29.98 -5.66
C PHE A 78 -0.22 29.01 -5.30
N GLY A 79 0.46 28.46 -6.31
CA GLY A 79 1.61 27.59 -6.11
C GLY A 79 2.75 28.25 -5.34
N MET A 80 3.04 29.52 -5.61
CA MET A 80 4.03 30.31 -4.86
C MET A 80 3.65 30.46 -3.38
N VAL A 81 2.41 30.87 -3.08
CA VAL A 81 1.94 31.00 -1.70
C VAL A 81 2.00 29.65 -0.98
N PHE A 82 1.54 28.59 -1.64
CA PHE A 82 1.62 27.22 -1.12
C PHE A 82 3.07 26.80 -0.86
N GLY A 83 3.98 27.02 -1.80
CA GLY A 83 5.39 26.63 -1.68
C GLY A 83 6.12 27.35 -0.54
N VAL A 84 5.86 28.64 -0.34
CA VAL A 84 6.41 29.40 0.80
C VAL A 84 5.86 28.86 2.13
N ILE A 85 4.56 28.59 2.23
CA ILE A 85 3.96 27.97 3.43
C ILE A 85 4.55 26.57 3.66
N ALA A 86 4.71 25.78 2.60
CA ALA A 86 5.29 24.44 2.65
C ALA A 86 6.74 24.46 3.11
N MET A 87 7.54 25.47 2.75
CA MET A 87 8.93 25.63 3.21
C MET A 87 9.02 25.80 4.73
N PHE A 88 8.18 26.66 5.32
CA PHE A 88 8.14 26.81 6.77
C PHE A 88 7.55 25.57 7.46
N SER A 89 6.50 25.00 6.88
CA SER A 89 5.82 23.82 7.43
C SER A 89 6.72 22.59 7.41
N SER A 90 7.53 22.38 6.37
CA SER A 90 8.43 21.24 6.23
C SER A 90 9.53 21.25 7.28
N PHE A 91 10.12 22.42 7.57
CA PHE A 91 11.12 22.57 8.63
C PHE A 91 10.55 22.22 10.01
N PHE A 92 9.35 22.71 10.33
CA PHE A 92 8.67 22.38 11.58
C PHE A 92 8.30 20.90 11.68
N LEU A 93 7.78 20.33 10.58
CA LEU A 93 7.38 18.93 10.49
C LEU A 93 8.59 18.00 10.71
N LEU A 94 9.70 18.23 10.01
CA LEU A 94 10.93 17.45 10.19
C LEU A 94 11.53 17.60 11.59
N GLY A 95 11.42 18.79 12.20
CA GLY A 95 11.81 19.01 13.59
C GLY A 95 10.97 18.17 14.55
N LYS A 96 9.65 18.15 14.36
CA LYS A 96 8.73 17.33 15.16
C LYS A 96 9.01 15.83 14.96
N THR A 97 9.19 15.37 13.72
CA THR A 97 9.50 13.96 13.41
C THR A 97 10.80 13.52 14.07
N LEU A 98 11.85 14.36 14.02
CA LEU A 98 13.11 14.09 14.68
C LEU A 98 12.93 13.95 16.20
N MET A 99 12.25 14.90 16.83
CA MET A 99 12.00 14.88 18.28
C MET A 99 11.17 13.66 18.70
N GLN A 100 10.15 13.30 17.93
CA GLN A 100 9.33 12.11 18.18
C GLN A 100 10.17 10.82 18.07
N THR A 101 11.00 10.72 17.02
CA THR A 101 11.86 9.54 16.80
C THR A 101 12.91 9.40 17.90
N LEU A 102 13.53 10.51 18.32
CA LEU A 102 14.46 10.53 19.45
C LEU A 102 13.79 10.15 20.77
N ALA A 103 12.58 10.67 21.04
CA ALA A 103 11.82 10.33 22.25
C ALA A 103 11.49 8.84 22.33
N GLN A 104 11.12 8.22 21.21
CA GLN A 104 10.87 6.77 21.13
C GLN A 104 12.14 5.97 21.46
N MET A 105 13.29 6.32 20.90
CA MET A 105 14.55 5.64 21.21
C MET A 105 14.98 5.79 22.68
N MET A 106 14.70 6.93 23.30
CA MET A 106 14.96 7.14 24.73
C MET A 106 14.00 6.32 25.61
N ALA A 107 12.75 6.13 25.19
CA ALA A 107 11.77 5.33 25.92
C ALA A 107 12.06 3.82 25.84
N ASP A 108 12.62 3.33 24.73
CA ASP A 108 12.97 1.92 24.53
C ASP A 108 14.31 1.51 25.19
N SER A 109 14.99 2.43 25.89
CA SER A 109 16.21 2.11 26.65
C SER A 109 15.86 1.40 27.97
N PRO A 110 16.33 0.15 28.21
CA PRO A 110 15.96 -0.63 29.39
C PRO A 110 16.67 -0.10 30.63
N SER A 111 16.05 0.86 31.33
CA SER A 111 16.46 1.22 32.68
C SER A 111 15.81 0.27 33.70
N SER A 112 16.58 -0.76 34.05
CA SER A 112 16.74 -1.31 35.41
C SER A 112 15.50 -1.37 36.34
N TYR A 113 15.07 -2.61 36.62
CA TYR A 113 14.56 -3.15 37.89
C TYR A 113 14.29 -2.13 39.02
N SER A 114 13.03 -1.94 39.38
CA SER A 114 12.63 -1.97 40.80
C SER A 114 11.17 -2.41 40.94
N SER A 115 11.04 -3.60 41.51
CA SER A 115 9.84 -4.16 42.10
C SER A 115 9.40 -3.34 43.31
N SER A 116 8.11 -3.04 43.41
CA SER A 116 7.42 -2.94 44.71
C SER A 116 5.92 -3.10 44.51
N SER A 117 5.47 -4.30 44.85
CA SER A 117 4.10 -4.63 45.21
C SER A 117 3.78 -4.02 46.58
N SER A 118 2.63 -3.35 46.72
CA SER A 118 1.76 -3.50 47.90
C SER A 118 0.41 -2.82 47.69
N SER A 119 -0.61 -3.66 47.80
CA SER A 119 -2.04 -3.43 47.84
C SER A 119 -2.49 -2.70 49.11
N SER A 120 -3.50 -1.82 49.00
CA SER A 120 -4.61 -1.76 49.96
C SER A 120 -5.84 -1.07 49.38
N SER A 121 -6.98 -1.68 49.69
CA SER A 121 -8.35 -1.51 49.23
C SER A 121 -9.14 -0.44 49.99
N SER A 122 -10.09 0.26 49.35
CA SER A 122 -11.54 0.11 49.62
C SER A 122 -12.47 1.16 48.95
N SER A 123 -13.52 0.61 48.33
CA SER A 123 -14.93 1.06 48.22
C SER A 123 -15.35 2.37 47.52
N SER A 124 -15.88 2.17 46.30
CA SER A 124 -17.32 2.28 45.94
C SER A 124 -17.81 3.43 45.03
N SER A 125 -18.40 2.96 43.91
CA SER A 125 -19.56 3.46 43.16
C SER A 125 -19.36 4.23 41.84
N SER A 126 -19.84 3.55 40.79
CA SER A 126 -20.45 4.01 39.53
C SER A 126 -19.58 4.38 38.31
N SER A 127 -19.97 3.73 37.20
CA SER A 127 -19.58 3.90 35.78
C SER A 127 -18.19 3.41 35.36
N SER A 128 -18.15 2.20 34.78
CA SER A 128 -17.01 1.66 34.04
C SER A 128 -17.31 1.60 32.54
N SER A 129 -16.70 2.52 31.82
CA SER A 129 -16.32 2.44 30.41
C SER A 129 -15.11 1.51 30.21
N SER A 130 -15.02 0.91 29.01
CA SER A 130 -13.83 0.32 28.35
C SER A 130 -13.26 -0.97 28.98
N SER A 131 -12.65 -1.93 28.28
CA SER A 131 -11.77 -1.88 27.11
C SER A 131 -11.46 -3.33 26.65
N SER A 132 -11.61 -3.66 25.36
CA SER A 132 -10.53 -3.93 24.38
C SER A 132 -9.64 -5.16 24.58
N SER A 133 -9.51 -5.96 23.52
CA SER A 133 -8.25 -6.47 22.93
C SER A 133 -8.61 -7.42 21.78
N SER A 134 -8.00 -7.41 20.59
CA SER A 134 -6.79 -6.77 20.04
C SER A 134 -6.74 -7.21 18.57
N SER A 135 -6.42 -6.38 17.58
CA SER A 135 -5.06 -5.89 17.32
C SER A 135 -5.06 -4.60 16.50
N SER A 136 -5.25 -3.47 17.17
CA SER A 136 -4.80 -2.17 16.65
C SER A 136 -3.30 -2.04 16.94
N SER A 137 -2.47 -2.35 15.94
CA SER A 137 -1.07 -1.92 15.95
C SER A 137 -1.03 -0.39 16.07
N LEU A 138 -0.25 0.09 17.03
CA LEU A 138 0.11 1.50 17.19
C LEU A 138 0.46 2.10 15.83
N HIS A 139 -0.34 3.06 15.37
CA HIS A 139 0.04 3.95 14.29
C HIS A 139 1.26 4.74 14.74
N ASN A 140 2.44 4.28 14.33
CA ASN A 140 3.64 5.10 14.28
C ASN A 140 3.39 6.14 13.18
N GLU A 141 2.88 7.33 13.52
CA GLU A 141 2.75 8.45 12.58
C GLU A 141 4.14 9.04 12.26
N GLN A 142 5.01 8.23 11.64
CA GLN A 142 6.19 8.75 10.97
C GLN A 142 5.75 9.28 9.60
N VAL A 143 5.64 10.60 9.50
CA VAL A 143 5.18 11.29 8.28
C VAL A 143 6.15 11.10 7.09
N LEU A 144 7.39 10.72 7.37
CA LEU A 144 8.42 10.45 6.36
C LEU A 144 9.24 9.21 6.73
N GLN A 145 8.72 8.01 6.48
CA GLN A 145 9.51 6.78 6.63
C GLN A 145 10.42 6.60 5.42
N VAL A 146 11.71 6.34 5.65
CA VAL A 146 12.65 6.02 4.57
C VAL A 146 12.29 4.66 3.97
N VAL A 147 11.97 4.65 2.68
CA VAL A 147 11.65 3.42 1.95
C VAL A 147 12.95 2.76 1.47
N VAL A 148 13.19 1.52 1.90
CA VAL A 148 14.33 0.68 1.52
C VAL A 148 13.82 -0.56 0.78
N PRO A 149 13.99 -0.62 -0.55
CA PRO A 149 13.71 -1.79 -1.38
C PRO A 149 14.15 -3.12 -0.76
N GLY A 150 13.22 -4.07 -0.61
CA GLY A 150 13.49 -5.42 -0.11
C GLY A 150 13.62 -5.55 1.41
N ILE A 151 13.49 -4.45 2.18
CA ILE A 151 13.38 -4.50 3.64
C ILE A 151 11.96 -4.14 4.07
N ASN A 152 11.50 -2.93 3.74
CA ASN A 152 10.14 -2.47 4.07
C ASN A 152 9.21 -2.41 2.85
N LEU A 153 9.71 -2.76 1.66
CA LEU A 153 8.96 -2.79 0.40
C LEU A 153 9.22 -4.11 -0.33
N PRO A 154 8.20 -4.95 -0.59
CA PRO A 154 8.39 -6.21 -1.29
C PRO A 154 8.84 -5.99 -2.75
N VAL A 155 9.66 -6.91 -3.27
CA VAL A 155 10.34 -6.78 -4.57
C VAL A 155 9.35 -6.66 -5.73
N ASN A 156 8.20 -7.32 -5.63
CA ASN A 156 7.11 -7.24 -6.62
C ASN A 156 6.50 -5.83 -6.73
N GLN A 157 6.66 -4.97 -5.72
CA GLN A 157 6.14 -3.61 -5.71
C GLN A 157 7.17 -2.56 -6.15
N LEU A 158 8.42 -2.95 -6.41
CA LEU A 158 9.47 -2.01 -6.84
C LEU A 158 9.14 -1.32 -8.16
N THR A 159 8.49 -2.02 -9.08
CA THR A 159 8.05 -1.44 -10.36
C THR A 159 7.07 -0.29 -10.13
N TYR A 160 6.12 -0.43 -9.20
CA TYR A 160 5.19 0.65 -8.86
C TYR A 160 5.92 1.83 -8.21
N PHE A 161 6.84 1.55 -7.30
CA PHE A 161 7.63 2.56 -6.63
C PHE A 161 8.45 3.39 -7.63
N PHE A 162 9.28 2.76 -8.47
CA PHE A 162 10.12 3.47 -9.44
C PHE A 162 9.31 4.19 -10.51
N ALA A 163 8.20 3.59 -10.98
CA ALA A 163 7.31 4.26 -11.92
C ALA A 163 6.64 5.50 -11.30
N ALA A 164 6.17 5.41 -10.05
CA ALA A 164 5.55 6.52 -9.34
C ALA A 164 6.55 7.64 -9.03
N VAL A 165 7.79 7.31 -8.63
CA VAL A 165 8.88 8.29 -8.47
C VAL A 165 9.15 9.00 -9.79
N LEU A 166 9.34 8.27 -10.88
CA LEU A 166 9.62 8.85 -12.19
C LEU A 166 8.49 9.77 -12.66
N ILE A 167 7.23 9.32 -12.57
CA ILE A 167 6.08 10.14 -12.97
C ILE A 167 5.96 11.39 -12.11
N SER A 168 6.18 11.27 -10.80
CA SER A 168 6.19 12.43 -9.89
C SER A 168 7.31 13.41 -10.25
N GLY A 169 8.52 12.92 -10.51
CA GLY A 169 9.65 13.74 -10.97
C GLY A 169 9.36 14.44 -12.30
N VAL A 170 8.80 13.73 -13.28
CA VAL A 170 8.41 14.33 -14.57
C VAL A 170 7.38 15.45 -14.38
N VAL A 171 6.35 15.23 -13.57
CA VAL A 171 5.30 16.24 -13.31
C VAL A 171 5.86 17.44 -12.54
N HIS A 172 6.75 17.21 -11.59
CA HIS A 172 7.48 18.25 -10.86
C HIS A 172 8.24 19.18 -11.81
N GLU A 173 9.07 18.60 -12.67
CA GLU A 173 9.91 19.31 -13.64
C GLU A 173 9.07 20.01 -14.72
N ILE A 174 7.94 19.40 -15.13
CA ILE A 174 6.96 20.07 -15.99
C ILE A 174 6.46 21.36 -15.34
N GLY A 175 6.25 21.35 -14.01
CA GLY A 175 5.88 22.53 -13.24
C GLY A 175 6.88 23.67 -13.41
N HIS A 176 8.18 23.42 -13.17
CA HIS A 176 9.24 24.41 -13.37
C HIS A 176 9.31 24.90 -14.81
N GLY A 177 9.26 23.98 -15.78
CA GLY A 177 9.34 24.31 -17.20
C GLY A 177 8.21 25.24 -17.67
N ILE A 178 6.96 24.93 -17.31
CA ILE A 178 5.81 25.76 -17.68
C ILE A 178 5.87 27.13 -16.96
N ALA A 179 6.28 27.16 -15.69
CA ALA A 179 6.43 28.41 -14.93
C ALA A 179 7.52 29.31 -15.53
N ALA A 180 8.67 28.74 -15.88
CA ALA A 180 9.80 29.46 -16.47
C ALA A 180 9.41 30.14 -17.79
N ILE A 181 8.75 29.40 -18.69
CA ILE A 181 8.25 29.96 -19.96
C ILE A 181 7.24 31.07 -19.72
N ARG A 182 6.38 30.93 -18.71
CA ARG A 182 5.39 31.95 -18.37
C ARG A 182 6.05 33.24 -17.90
N GLU A 183 7.12 33.15 -17.12
CA GLU A 183 7.94 34.26 -16.63
C GLU A 183 8.99 34.74 -17.66
N GLN A 184 8.86 34.32 -18.93
CA GLN A 184 9.74 34.71 -20.05
C GLN A 184 11.20 34.27 -19.90
N VAL A 185 11.44 33.19 -19.16
CA VAL A 185 12.75 32.53 -19.07
C VAL A 185 12.90 31.54 -20.22
N ARG A 186 14.09 31.51 -20.81
CA ARG A 186 14.42 30.60 -21.92
C ARG A 186 14.49 29.15 -21.43
N PHE A 187 13.74 28.28 -22.11
CA PHE A 187 13.73 26.84 -21.91
C PHE A 187 14.61 26.15 -22.96
N ASN A 188 15.66 25.44 -22.52
CA ASN A 188 16.61 24.76 -23.41
C ASN A 188 16.15 23.33 -23.75
N GLY A 189 15.66 22.58 -22.76
CA GLY A 189 15.19 21.22 -22.96
C GLY A 189 14.67 20.54 -21.70
N PHE A 190 14.14 19.33 -21.89
CA PHE A 190 13.70 18.43 -20.83
C PHE A 190 14.59 17.19 -20.84
N GLY A 191 14.84 16.59 -19.68
CA GLY A 191 15.60 15.35 -19.62
C GLY A 191 15.19 14.42 -18.49
N ILE A 192 15.69 13.20 -18.60
CA ILE A 192 15.53 12.11 -17.64
C ILE A 192 16.92 11.60 -17.30
N PHE A 193 17.15 11.26 -16.04
CA PHE A 193 18.38 10.62 -15.60
C PHE A 193 18.07 9.36 -14.80
N LEU A 194 19.04 8.46 -14.75
CA LEU A 194 19.02 7.28 -13.90
C LEU A 194 20.30 7.29 -13.06
N PHE A 195 20.14 7.43 -11.74
CA PHE A 195 21.24 7.38 -10.77
C PHE A 195 21.16 6.09 -9.96
N ILE A 196 22.11 5.17 -10.16
CA ILE A 196 22.13 3.80 -9.59
C ILE A 196 20.87 3.00 -9.98
N ILE A 197 19.76 3.19 -9.27
CA ILE A 197 18.46 2.58 -9.58
C ILE A 197 17.33 3.62 -9.57
N TYR A 198 17.63 4.85 -9.18
CA TYR A 198 16.67 5.92 -8.99
C TYR A 198 16.47 6.69 -10.30
N PRO A 199 15.27 6.60 -10.92
CA PRO A 199 14.95 7.42 -12.07
C PRO A 199 14.53 8.82 -11.62
N GLY A 200 15.01 9.85 -12.33
CA GLY A 200 14.66 11.24 -12.09
C GLY A 200 14.46 11.99 -13.40
N ALA A 201 13.86 13.17 -13.31
CA ALA A 201 13.71 14.10 -14.43
C ALA A 201 14.39 15.42 -14.09
N PHE A 202 14.66 16.25 -15.10
CA PHE A 202 15.12 17.63 -14.92
C PHE A 202 14.68 18.51 -16.09
N VAL A 203 14.50 19.81 -15.84
CA VAL A 203 14.46 20.83 -16.91
C VAL A 203 15.76 21.60 -17.01
N ASP A 204 16.21 21.84 -18.24
CA ASP A 204 17.36 22.70 -18.53
C ASP A 204 16.86 24.13 -18.82
N LEU A 205 17.04 24.99 -17.82
CA LEU A 205 16.68 26.41 -17.87
C LEU A 205 17.95 27.27 -18.01
N PHE A 206 17.85 28.35 -18.76
CA PHE A 206 18.99 29.24 -18.95
C PHE A 206 19.22 30.12 -17.71
N THR A 207 20.27 29.81 -16.95
CA THR A 207 20.57 30.36 -15.62
C THR A 207 20.76 31.87 -15.57
N THR A 208 21.35 32.48 -16.61
CA THR A 208 21.55 33.93 -16.65
C THR A 208 20.22 34.69 -16.73
N HIS A 209 19.24 34.19 -17.48
CA HIS A 209 17.90 34.79 -17.50
C HIS A 209 17.15 34.58 -16.18
N LEU A 210 17.38 33.46 -15.49
CA LEU A 210 16.81 33.22 -14.16
C LEU A 210 17.35 34.22 -13.12
N GLN A 211 18.64 34.57 -13.18
CA GLN A 211 19.24 35.53 -12.26
C GLN A 211 18.81 36.99 -12.52
N LEU A 212 18.34 37.29 -13.74
CA LEU A 212 17.92 38.64 -14.13
C LEU A 212 16.45 38.97 -13.79
N ILE A 213 15.61 37.95 -13.58
CA ILE A 213 14.20 38.17 -13.24
C ILE A 213 14.02 38.53 -11.76
N SER A 214 12.89 39.17 -11.42
CA SER A 214 12.64 39.60 -10.05
C SER A 214 12.48 38.40 -9.07
N PRO A 215 12.80 38.57 -7.77
CA PRO A 215 12.72 37.48 -6.79
C PRO A 215 11.32 36.83 -6.69
N VAL A 216 10.25 37.60 -6.88
CA VAL A 216 8.87 37.08 -6.90
C VAL A 216 8.62 36.18 -8.11
N GLN A 217 9.23 36.48 -9.26
CA GLN A 217 9.12 35.62 -10.45
C GLN A 217 9.93 34.34 -10.26
N GLN A 218 11.11 34.42 -9.64
CA GLN A 218 11.91 33.26 -9.26
C GLN A 218 11.13 32.34 -8.31
N LEU A 219 10.49 32.90 -7.28
CA LEU A 219 9.63 32.15 -6.35
C LEU A 219 8.52 31.38 -7.07
N ARG A 220 7.84 32.00 -8.06
CA ARG A 220 6.82 31.29 -8.85
C ARG A 220 7.39 30.10 -9.61
N ILE A 221 8.62 30.19 -10.11
CA ILE A 221 9.28 29.10 -10.83
C ILE A 221 9.71 28.00 -9.86
N PHE A 222 10.40 28.33 -8.78
CA PHE A 222 10.92 27.34 -7.83
C PHE A 222 9.80 26.66 -7.01
N CYS A 223 8.72 27.37 -6.69
CA CYS A 223 7.56 26.74 -6.04
C CYS A 223 6.69 25.90 -7.00
N ALA A 224 6.89 26.01 -8.31
CA ALA A 224 6.03 25.35 -9.29
C ALA A 224 6.10 23.82 -9.21
N GLY A 225 7.29 23.24 -9.03
CA GLY A 225 7.46 21.78 -8.93
C GLY A 225 6.76 21.20 -7.70
N ILE A 226 6.96 21.82 -6.54
CA ILE A 226 6.28 21.46 -5.28
C ILE A 226 4.75 21.52 -5.45
N TRP A 227 4.24 22.59 -6.07
CA TRP A 227 2.81 22.77 -6.32
C TRP A 227 2.23 21.67 -7.24
N HIS A 228 2.94 21.31 -8.31
CA HIS A 228 2.46 20.27 -9.24
C HIS A 228 2.45 18.89 -8.60
N ASN A 229 3.43 18.57 -7.74
CA ASN A 229 3.40 17.32 -6.97
C ASN A 229 2.25 17.28 -5.96
N PHE A 230 2.01 18.37 -5.23
CA PHE A 230 0.86 18.46 -4.34
C PHE A 230 -0.47 18.25 -5.09
N VAL A 231 -0.63 18.89 -6.25
CA VAL A 231 -1.81 18.72 -7.11
C VAL A 231 -1.91 17.28 -7.63
N LEU A 232 -0.80 16.66 -8.02
CA LEU A 232 -0.78 15.26 -8.46
C LEU A 232 -1.24 14.31 -7.35
N ALA A 233 -0.80 14.54 -6.11
CA ALA A 233 -1.27 13.77 -4.96
C ALA A 233 -2.78 13.97 -4.73
N LEU A 234 -3.29 15.20 -4.82
CA LEU A 234 -4.73 15.47 -4.67
C LEU A 234 -5.56 14.81 -5.79
N LEU A 235 -5.09 14.87 -7.04
CA LEU A 235 -5.70 14.18 -8.16
C LEU A 235 -5.66 12.67 -8.00
N GLY A 236 -4.58 12.12 -7.43
CA GLY A 236 -4.48 10.71 -7.06
C GLY A 236 -5.52 10.30 -6.02
N ILE A 237 -5.71 11.10 -4.96
CA ILE A 237 -6.75 10.85 -3.93
C ILE A 237 -8.13 10.85 -4.58
N LEU A 238 -8.41 11.85 -5.43
CA LEU A 238 -9.66 11.91 -6.17
C LEU A 238 -9.85 10.69 -7.08
N ALA A 239 -8.79 10.25 -7.77
CA ALA A 239 -8.81 9.06 -8.61
C ALA A 239 -9.06 7.78 -7.82
N LEU A 240 -8.52 7.65 -6.59
CA LEU A 240 -8.83 6.51 -5.71
C LEU A 240 -10.29 6.49 -5.27
N VAL A 241 -10.83 7.65 -4.86
CA VAL A 241 -12.24 7.75 -4.45
C VAL A 241 -13.17 7.43 -5.63
N LEU A 242 -12.82 7.88 -6.83
CA LEU A 242 -13.59 7.62 -8.05
C LEU A 242 -13.25 6.27 -8.72
N LEU A 243 -12.32 5.48 -8.18
CA LEU A 243 -11.83 4.26 -8.80
C LEU A 243 -12.96 3.26 -9.12
N PRO A 244 -13.93 2.99 -8.21
CA PRO A 244 -15.04 2.08 -8.53
C PRO A 244 -15.89 2.56 -9.71
N VAL A 245 -16.06 3.88 -9.85
CA VAL A 245 -16.82 4.50 -10.95
C VAL A 245 -16.04 4.43 -12.26
N ILE A 246 -14.73 4.69 -12.22
CA ILE A 246 -13.83 4.61 -13.38
C ILE A 246 -13.77 3.17 -13.92
N LEU A 247 -13.81 2.17 -13.03
CA LEU A 247 -13.73 0.76 -13.39
C LEU A 247 -15.07 0.15 -13.85
N LEU A 248 -16.22 0.78 -13.55
CA LEU A 248 -17.55 0.27 -13.87
C LEU A 248 -17.80 -0.14 -15.35
N PRO A 249 -17.23 0.54 -16.37
CA PRO A 249 -17.34 0.10 -17.76
C PRO A 249 -16.66 -1.25 -18.05
N PHE A 250 -15.65 -1.62 -17.25
CA PHE A 250 -14.81 -2.80 -17.45
C PHE A 250 -15.10 -3.91 -16.43
N TYR A 251 -15.53 -3.53 -15.23
CA TYR A 251 -15.82 -4.41 -14.10
C TYR A 251 -17.21 -4.15 -13.56
N TYR A 252 -17.82 -5.17 -12.98
CA TYR A 252 -19.07 -5.04 -12.22
C TYR A 252 -18.86 -5.55 -10.80
N THR A 253 -19.74 -5.12 -9.89
CA THR A 253 -19.67 -5.41 -8.46
C THR A 253 -21.07 -5.79 -7.95
N GLY A 254 -21.16 -6.29 -6.71
CA GLY A 254 -22.44 -6.50 -6.02
C GLY A 254 -23.12 -7.85 -6.25
N VAL A 255 -22.42 -8.81 -6.87
CA VAL A 255 -22.94 -10.18 -7.11
C VAL A 255 -22.25 -11.24 -6.25
N GLY A 256 -21.09 -10.92 -5.67
CA GLY A 256 -20.19 -11.90 -5.06
C GLY A 256 -18.77 -11.36 -4.97
N VAL A 257 -17.88 -12.19 -4.43
CA VAL A 257 -16.44 -11.93 -4.40
C VAL A 257 -15.71 -12.94 -5.26
N LEU A 258 -14.78 -12.45 -6.06
CA LEU A 258 -13.97 -13.26 -6.97
C LEU A 258 -12.67 -13.66 -6.28
N ILE A 259 -12.30 -14.92 -6.37
CA ILE A 259 -11.03 -15.43 -5.84
C ILE A 259 -9.89 -15.03 -6.77
N THR A 260 -8.89 -14.31 -6.25
CA THR A 260 -7.71 -13.86 -7.01
C THR A 260 -6.49 -14.74 -6.74
N GLU A 261 -6.34 -15.24 -5.52
CA GLU A 261 -5.22 -16.10 -5.10
C GLU A 261 -5.65 -17.04 -3.98
N VAL A 262 -5.09 -18.24 -3.95
CA VAL A 262 -5.26 -19.22 -2.86
C VAL A 262 -3.89 -19.76 -2.49
N ALA A 263 -3.53 -19.71 -1.20
CA ALA A 263 -2.25 -20.19 -0.72
C ALA A 263 -2.06 -21.69 -0.97
N GLU A 264 -0.89 -22.08 -1.51
CA GLU A 264 -0.60 -23.44 -1.99
C GLU A 264 -0.68 -24.54 -0.92
N ASP A 265 -0.40 -24.20 0.35
CA ASP A 265 -0.46 -25.13 1.50
C ASP A 265 -1.76 -25.01 2.31
N SER A 266 -2.77 -24.30 1.80
CA SER A 266 -4.00 -24.04 2.57
C SER A 266 -5.02 -25.18 2.45
N PRO A 267 -5.84 -25.45 3.50
CA PRO A 267 -6.97 -26.37 3.40
C PRO A 267 -8.09 -25.91 2.44
N ALA A 268 -7.97 -24.69 1.90
CA ALA A 268 -8.89 -24.16 0.90
C ALA A 268 -8.56 -24.67 -0.52
N ILE A 269 -7.35 -25.20 -0.75
CA ILE A 269 -6.95 -25.81 -2.01
C ILE A 269 -7.32 -27.30 -2.04
N GLY A 270 -7.64 -27.82 -3.23
CA GLY A 270 -7.92 -29.24 -3.43
C GLY A 270 -8.87 -29.49 -4.59
N PRO A 271 -9.16 -30.75 -4.93
CA PRO A 271 -10.02 -31.10 -6.07
C PRO A 271 -11.46 -30.58 -5.95
N ARG A 272 -11.86 -30.12 -4.76
CA ARG A 272 -13.17 -29.53 -4.44
C ARG A 272 -13.02 -28.27 -3.56
N GLY A 273 -11.87 -27.62 -3.68
CA GLY A 273 -11.52 -26.38 -3.01
C GLY A 273 -11.90 -25.16 -3.85
N LEU A 274 -11.36 -24.00 -3.48
CA LEU A 274 -11.48 -22.76 -4.26
C LEU A 274 -10.36 -22.69 -5.30
N PHE A 275 -10.70 -22.17 -6.47
CA PHE A 275 -9.75 -21.88 -7.54
C PHE A 275 -9.79 -20.40 -7.93
N VAL A 276 -8.68 -19.91 -8.47
CA VAL A 276 -8.60 -18.54 -9.01
C VAL A 276 -9.65 -18.37 -10.11
N GLY A 277 -10.44 -17.32 -10.00
CA GLY A 277 -11.57 -17.03 -10.89
C GLY A 277 -12.93 -17.56 -10.41
N ASP A 278 -12.99 -18.31 -9.30
CA ASP A 278 -14.26 -18.73 -8.70
C ASP A 278 -15.02 -17.53 -8.10
N LEU A 279 -16.33 -17.48 -8.30
CA LEU A 279 -17.21 -16.45 -7.73
C LEU A 279 -17.91 -16.99 -6.49
N VAL A 280 -17.51 -16.52 -5.32
CA VAL A 280 -18.19 -16.84 -4.07
C VAL A 280 -19.38 -15.92 -3.87
N THR A 281 -20.54 -16.52 -3.61
CA THR A 281 -21.81 -15.79 -3.39
C THR A 281 -22.34 -15.92 -1.97
N HIS A 282 -21.96 -16.98 -1.25
CA HIS A 282 -22.43 -17.20 0.13
C HIS A 282 -21.37 -17.91 0.98
N LEU A 283 -21.34 -17.53 2.25
CA LEU A 283 -20.69 -18.26 3.33
C LEU A 283 -21.77 -18.84 4.24
N GLN A 284 -21.97 -20.16 4.16
CA GLN A 284 -23.08 -20.88 4.80
C GLN A 284 -24.45 -20.33 4.33
N ASP A 285 -25.18 -19.64 5.20
CA ASP A 285 -26.43 -18.91 4.95
C ASP A 285 -26.23 -17.38 4.88
N CYS A 286 -25.01 -16.89 5.08
CA CYS A 286 -24.65 -15.48 4.96
C CYS A 286 -24.40 -15.11 3.48
N PRO A 287 -25.20 -14.20 2.88
CA PRO A 287 -24.98 -13.75 1.52
C PRO A 287 -23.75 -12.85 1.44
N VAL A 288 -22.94 -13.04 0.40
CA VAL A 288 -21.72 -12.27 0.15
C VAL A 288 -21.87 -11.59 -1.20
N THR A 289 -21.97 -10.25 -1.21
CA THR A 289 -22.06 -9.44 -2.44
C THR A 289 -20.79 -8.63 -2.72
N ASN A 290 -19.97 -8.42 -1.70
CA ASN A 290 -18.75 -7.63 -1.72
C ASN A 290 -17.75 -8.14 -0.65
N VAL A 291 -16.53 -7.57 -0.64
CA VAL A 291 -15.46 -7.98 0.30
C VAL A 291 -15.78 -7.65 1.76
N GLN A 292 -16.54 -6.59 2.03
CA GLN A 292 -17.00 -6.25 3.37
C GLN A 292 -17.91 -7.37 3.91
N ASP A 293 -18.90 -7.81 3.13
CA ASP A 293 -19.81 -8.89 3.51
C ASP A 293 -19.03 -10.19 3.82
N TRP A 294 -18.03 -10.53 3.00
CA TRP A 294 -17.18 -11.70 3.24
C TRP A 294 -16.50 -11.63 4.61
N ASN A 295 -15.90 -10.49 4.96
CA ASN A 295 -15.22 -10.30 6.24
C ASN A 295 -16.21 -10.33 7.41
N GLU A 296 -17.34 -9.63 7.30
CA GLU A 296 -18.39 -9.62 8.33
C GLU A 296 -19.01 -11.01 8.55
N CYS A 297 -19.22 -11.78 7.49
CA CYS A 297 -19.69 -13.17 7.58
C CYS A 297 -18.66 -14.06 8.29
N LEU A 298 -17.36 -13.96 7.97
CA LEU A 298 -16.32 -14.74 8.63
C LEU A 298 -16.16 -14.39 10.11
N ASP A 299 -16.21 -13.10 10.44
CA ASP A 299 -16.16 -12.61 11.82
C ASP A 299 -17.35 -13.16 12.62
N THR A 300 -18.55 -13.10 12.04
CA THR A 300 -19.76 -13.68 12.65
C THR A 300 -19.59 -15.17 12.91
N ILE A 301 -19.08 -15.93 11.93
CA ILE A 301 -18.82 -17.38 12.07
C ILE A 301 -17.76 -17.69 13.14
N ALA A 302 -16.80 -16.79 13.37
CA ALA A 302 -15.78 -16.95 14.40
C ALA A 302 -16.35 -16.82 15.81
N TYR A 303 -17.17 -15.80 16.05
CA TYR A 303 -17.73 -15.51 17.38
C TYR A 303 -18.99 -16.32 17.71
N GLU A 304 -19.82 -16.65 16.72
CA GLU A 304 -21.03 -17.42 16.93
C GLU A 304 -20.76 -18.92 17.16
N PRO A 305 -21.63 -19.60 17.92
CA PRO A 305 -21.54 -21.05 18.07
C PRO A 305 -21.80 -21.76 16.75
N GLN A 306 -21.09 -22.87 16.53
CA GLN A 306 -21.20 -23.71 15.34
C GLN A 306 -22.66 -24.05 14.99
N ILE A 307 -23.07 -23.71 13.77
CA ILE A 307 -24.39 -24.05 13.22
C ILE A 307 -24.48 -25.53 12.85
N GLY A 308 -25.69 -26.07 12.91
CA GLY A 308 -26.04 -27.40 12.45
C GLY A 308 -26.75 -27.43 11.10
N TYR A 309 -27.04 -28.64 10.64
CA TYR A 309 -27.69 -28.93 9.36
C TYR A 309 -28.87 -29.88 9.55
N CYS A 310 -29.95 -29.68 8.80
CA CYS A 310 -31.16 -30.49 8.89
C CYS A 310 -31.05 -31.77 8.07
N ILE A 311 -31.15 -32.94 8.70
CA ILE A 311 -31.14 -34.24 8.03
C ILE A 311 -32.42 -35.03 8.34
N SER A 312 -32.96 -35.74 7.35
CA SER A 312 -34.12 -36.61 7.56
C SER A 312 -33.73 -37.86 8.38
N ALA A 313 -34.65 -38.42 9.15
CA ALA A 313 -34.40 -39.60 9.96
C ALA A 313 -33.99 -40.82 9.12
N SER A 314 -34.57 -41.00 7.92
CA SER A 314 -34.23 -42.10 7.02
C SER A 314 -32.80 -41.95 6.48
N THR A 315 -32.42 -40.75 6.03
CA THR A 315 -31.06 -40.46 5.56
C THR A 315 -30.05 -40.62 6.69
N LEU A 316 -30.39 -40.17 7.90
CA LEU A 316 -29.54 -40.32 9.08
C LEU A 316 -29.26 -41.80 9.37
N GLN A 317 -30.30 -42.65 9.36
CA GLN A 317 -30.15 -44.09 9.62
C GLN A 317 -29.36 -44.81 8.52
N GLN A 318 -29.47 -44.36 7.26
CA GLN A 318 -28.71 -44.92 6.13
C GLN A 318 -27.23 -44.54 6.16
N LEU A 319 -26.89 -43.33 6.58
CA LEU A 319 -25.52 -42.82 6.60
C LEU A 319 -24.80 -43.06 7.93
N SER A 320 -25.54 -43.32 9.02
CA SER A 320 -24.97 -43.49 10.35
C SER A 320 -24.21 -44.81 10.48
N PHE A 321 -22.96 -44.73 10.92
CA PHE A 321 -22.23 -45.88 11.42
C PHE A 321 -22.38 -45.97 12.95
N PRO A 322 -22.62 -47.17 13.52
CA PRO A 322 -22.63 -47.33 14.97
C PRO A 322 -21.20 -47.18 15.50
N VAL A 323 -20.94 -46.11 16.25
CA VAL A 323 -19.61 -45.86 16.84
C VAL A 323 -19.71 -45.40 18.29
N ARG A 324 -18.73 -45.78 19.11
CA ARG A 324 -18.57 -45.26 20.47
C ARG A 324 -17.95 -43.87 20.40
N ALA A 325 -18.69 -42.88 20.89
CA ALA A 325 -18.19 -41.53 21.06
C ALA A 325 -17.25 -41.46 22.27
N TYR A 326 -16.09 -40.83 22.12
CA TYR A 326 -15.16 -40.55 23.20
C TYR A 326 -14.83 -39.05 23.24
N LYS A 327 -14.63 -38.51 24.44
CA LYS A 327 -14.34 -37.10 24.65
C LYS A 327 -12.83 -36.87 24.64
N ARG A 328 -12.36 -35.93 23.83
CA ARG A 328 -10.96 -35.49 23.80
C ARG A 328 -10.66 -34.50 24.93
N LEU A 329 -9.37 -34.29 25.17
CA LEU A 329 -8.84 -33.34 26.16
C LEU A 329 -9.19 -31.88 25.81
N ASP A 330 -9.37 -31.57 24.52
CA ASP A 330 -9.80 -30.28 23.97
C ASP A 330 -11.32 -29.99 24.17
N GLY A 331 -12.06 -30.93 24.79
CA GLY A 331 -13.49 -30.81 25.03
C GLY A 331 -14.38 -31.26 23.86
N SER A 332 -13.81 -31.51 22.68
CA SER A 332 -14.52 -32.07 21.52
C SER A 332 -14.87 -33.54 21.74
N THR A 333 -15.92 -34.02 21.09
CA THR A 333 -16.28 -35.45 21.10
C THR A 333 -16.00 -36.03 19.73
N GLU A 334 -15.13 -37.04 19.68
CA GLU A 334 -14.79 -37.77 18.46
C GLU A 334 -15.62 -39.05 18.42
N CYS A 335 -16.21 -39.32 17.27
CA CYS A 335 -17.00 -40.53 17.03
C CYS A 335 -16.72 -41.13 15.66
N CYS A 336 -15.83 -40.54 14.88
CA CYS A 336 -15.31 -41.15 13.67
C CYS A 336 -14.01 -41.89 13.99
N ASN A 337 -13.87 -43.08 13.43
CA ASN A 337 -12.64 -43.85 13.51
C ASN A 337 -11.69 -43.37 12.39
N ASN A 338 -10.38 -43.44 12.57
CA ASN A 338 -9.35 -42.76 11.74
C ASN A 338 -9.19 -43.29 10.29
N HIS A 339 -10.23 -43.87 9.70
CA HIS A 339 -10.20 -44.56 8.40
C HIS A 339 -10.55 -43.67 7.20
N SER A 340 -11.05 -42.45 7.42
CA SER A 340 -11.50 -41.54 6.36
C SER A 340 -11.25 -40.08 6.76
N LEU A 341 -10.62 -39.32 5.85
CA LEU A 341 -10.38 -37.87 6.02
C LEU A 341 -11.63 -37.02 5.75
N THR A 342 -12.74 -37.64 5.36
CA THR A 342 -13.97 -36.93 4.91
C THR A 342 -15.15 -37.05 5.86
N ASP A 343 -15.01 -37.89 6.89
CA ASP A 343 -16.05 -38.14 7.86
C ASP A 343 -15.90 -37.20 9.06
N VAL A 344 -17.01 -36.63 9.50
CA VAL A 344 -17.05 -35.70 10.64
C VAL A 344 -18.02 -36.23 11.67
N CYS A 345 -17.65 -36.10 12.95
CA CYS A 345 -18.53 -36.45 14.04
C CYS A 345 -19.63 -35.38 14.20
N PHE A 346 -20.89 -35.79 14.16
CA PHE A 346 -22.04 -34.91 14.39
C PHE A 346 -22.76 -35.29 15.68
N SER A 347 -23.27 -34.28 16.38
CA SER A 347 -24.13 -34.44 17.56
C SER A 347 -25.55 -33.97 17.26
N TYR A 348 -26.55 -34.72 17.73
CA TYR A 348 -27.97 -34.38 17.56
C TYR A 348 -28.76 -34.75 18.81
N ARG A 349 -29.96 -34.18 18.94
CA ARG A 349 -30.89 -34.50 20.03
C ARG A 349 -32.03 -35.36 19.50
N ASN A 350 -32.27 -36.51 20.11
CA ASN A 350 -33.42 -37.35 19.77
C ASN A 350 -34.74 -36.76 20.33
N ASN A 351 -35.87 -37.43 20.05
CA ASN A 351 -37.19 -37.01 20.54
C ASN A 351 -37.29 -36.96 22.08
N PHE A 352 -36.46 -37.74 22.78
CA PHE A 352 -36.36 -37.74 24.25
C PHE A 352 -35.33 -36.72 24.78
N ASN A 353 -34.86 -35.79 23.93
CA ASN A 353 -33.90 -34.75 24.26
C ASN A 353 -32.52 -35.27 24.74
N LYS A 354 -32.19 -36.54 24.46
CA LYS A 354 -30.87 -37.13 24.72
C LYS A 354 -29.90 -36.76 23.60
N ARG A 355 -28.73 -36.25 23.96
CA ARG A 355 -27.65 -35.95 23.01
C ARG A 355 -26.99 -37.26 22.55
N LEU A 356 -26.96 -37.47 21.25
CA LEU A 356 -26.36 -38.62 20.59
C LEU A 356 -25.31 -38.13 19.60
N HIS A 357 -24.36 -39.00 19.28
CA HIS A 357 -23.27 -38.74 18.33
C HIS A 357 -23.29 -39.77 17.22
N THR A 358 -22.98 -39.35 16.00
CA THR A 358 -22.95 -40.20 14.82
C THR A 358 -21.85 -39.72 13.88
N CYS A 359 -21.11 -40.67 13.32
CA CYS A 359 -20.13 -40.38 12.27
C CYS A 359 -20.84 -40.36 10.92
N LEU A 360 -20.68 -39.27 10.16
CA LEU A 360 -21.30 -39.10 8.84
C LEU A 360 -20.29 -38.51 7.86
N PRO A 361 -20.35 -38.89 6.57
CA PRO A 361 -19.63 -38.19 5.52
C PRO A 361 -20.09 -36.72 5.45
N ALA A 362 -19.18 -35.78 5.69
CA ALA A 362 -19.54 -34.37 5.89
C ALA A 362 -20.32 -33.78 4.71
N ARG A 363 -19.90 -34.12 3.48
CA ARG A 363 -20.55 -33.63 2.26
C ARG A 363 -22.00 -34.07 2.15
N LYS A 364 -22.27 -35.37 2.26
CA LYS A 364 -23.65 -35.90 2.18
C LYS A 364 -24.56 -35.35 3.28
N ALA A 365 -24.01 -35.02 4.44
CA ALA A 365 -24.75 -34.44 5.56
C ALA A 365 -25.12 -32.95 5.33
N VAL A 366 -24.35 -32.23 4.52
CA VAL A 366 -24.37 -30.76 4.43
C VAL A 366 -24.81 -30.22 3.04
N GLU A 367 -24.79 -31.07 2.01
CA GLU A 367 -24.98 -30.71 0.59
C GLU A 367 -26.36 -30.11 0.27
N ALA A 368 -27.46 -30.74 0.69
CA ALA A 368 -28.82 -30.30 0.38
C ALA A 368 -29.64 -29.87 1.60
N THR A 369 -28.97 -29.56 2.71
CA THR A 369 -29.60 -29.41 4.03
C THR A 369 -29.71 -27.95 4.47
N GLN A 370 -30.87 -27.58 5.00
CA GLN A 370 -31.09 -26.26 5.61
C GLN A 370 -30.24 -26.15 6.89
N VAL A 371 -29.69 -24.96 7.16
CA VAL A 371 -29.01 -24.68 8.44
C VAL A 371 -30.01 -24.68 9.60
N CYS A 372 -29.56 -25.09 10.77
CA CYS A 372 -30.38 -25.16 11.99
C CYS A 372 -29.55 -24.95 13.25
N ARG A 373 -30.21 -24.46 14.31
CA ARG A 373 -29.69 -24.48 15.69
C ARG A 373 -30.43 -25.50 16.55
N THR A 374 -31.68 -25.80 16.19
CA THR A 374 -32.54 -26.76 16.91
C THR A 374 -33.34 -27.63 15.94
N ASN A 375 -33.85 -28.77 16.44
CA ASN A 375 -34.75 -29.63 15.64
C ASN A 375 -36.03 -28.93 15.17
N LYS A 376 -36.40 -27.77 15.76
CA LYS A 376 -37.59 -27.02 15.34
C LYS A 376 -37.38 -26.33 13.99
N ASP A 377 -36.15 -26.00 13.65
CA ASP A 377 -35.80 -25.28 12.42
C ASP A 377 -35.95 -26.18 11.17
N CYS A 378 -35.96 -27.50 11.37
CA CYS A 378 -36.01 -28.53 10.34
C CYS A 378 -37.44 -28.99 9.96
N LYS A 379 -38.49 -28.33 10.45
CA LYS A 379 -39.89 -28.82 10.38
C LYS A 379 -40.59 -28.66 9.02
N LYS A 380 -39.89 -28.35 7.93
CA LYS A 380 -40.50 -28.07 6.61
C LYS A 380 -40.79 -29.31 5.75
N SER A 381 -40.49 -30.52 6.23
CA SER A 381 -40.69 -31.78 5.50
C SER A 381 -41.60 -32.73 6.29
N SER A 382 -42.49 -33.44 5.61
CA SER A 382 -43.46 -34.42 6.16
C SER A 382 -42.83 -35.64 6.88
N SER A 383 -41.50 -35.66 7.03
CA SER A 383 -40.69 -36.69 7.68
C SER A 383 -39.98 -36.15 8.91
N SER A 384 -39.80 -36.99 9.94
CA SER A 384 -39.03 -36.64 11.14
C SER A 384 -37.62 -36.22 10.74
N SER A 385 -37.27 -34.97 11.04
CA SER A 385 -35.98 -34.37 10.68
C SER A 385 -35.25 -33.90 11.94
N PHE A 386 -33.94 -34.13 11.99
CA PHE A 386 -33.08 -33.79 13.11
C PHE A 386 -32.07 -32.72 12.72
N CYS A 387 -31.73 -31.86 13.67
CA CYS A 387 -30.63 -30.93 13.52
C CYS A 387 -29.33 -31.60 13.98
N ILE A 388 -28.41 -31.84 13.05
CA ILE A 388 -27.08 -32.39 13.32
C ILE A 388 -26.06 -31.25 13.40
N ILE A 389 -25.33 -31.14 14.51
CA ILE A 389 -24.33 -30.10 14.76
C ILE A 389 -22.96 -30.76 14.81
N PRO A 390 -21.97 -30.33 13.98
CA PRO A 390 -20.65 -30.95 13.98
C PRO A 390 -19.96 -30.74 15.33
N SER A 391 -19.34 -31.79 15.82
CA SER A 391 -18.65 -31.86 17.11
C SER A 391 -17.18 -31.54 16.90
N LEU A 392 -16.86 -30.24 16.88
CA LEU A 392 -15.51 -29.72 16.63
C LEU A 392 -14.95 -29.01 17.89
N GLU A 393 -13.65 -28.73 17.86
CA GLU A 393 -12.98 -27.89 18.85
C GLU A 393 -13.58 -26.47 18.89
N THR A 394 -13.44 -25.78 20.04
CA THR A 394 -14.02 -24.46 20.31
C THR A 394 -13.67 -23.37 19.29
N HIS A 395 -12.51 -23.45 18.64
CA HIS A 395 -12.04 -22.47 17.64
C HIS A 395 -12.09 -22.98 16.19
N THR A 396 -12.44 -24.25 16.00
CA THR A 396 -12.57 -24.87 14.68
C THR A 396 -14.02 -24.81 14.22
N ARG A 397 -14.24 -24.45 12.96
CA ARG A 397 -15.57 -24.36 12.36
C ARG A 397 -15.65 -25.20 11.10
N LEU A 398 -16.83 -25.75 10.83
CA LEU A 398 -17.18 -26.31 9.53
C LEU A 398 -17.93 -25.24 8.72
N ILE A 399 -17.24 -24.68 7.74
CA ILE A 399 -17.72 -23.59 6.89
C ILE A 399 -18.06 -24.15 5.51
N LYS A 400 -19.27 -23.84 5.03
CA LYS A 400 -19.70 -24.16 3.66
C LYS A 400 -19.55 -22.92 2.80
N VAL A 401 -18.74 -22.96 1.76
CA VAL A 401 -18.52 -21.84 0.84
C VAL A 401 -19.21 -22.16 -0.49
N LYS A 402 -20.16 -21.32 -0.91
CA LYS A 402 -20.90 -21.52 -2.16
C LYS A 402 -20.28 -20.71 -3.29
N HIS A 403 -19.77 -21.40 -4.30
CA HIS A 403 -19.13 -20.82 -5.48
C HIS A 403 -19.65 -21.47 -6.77
N PRO A 404 -20.85 -21.09 -7.25
CA PRO A 404 -21.40 -21.66 -8.47
C PRO A 404 -20.53 -21.28 -9.69
N PRO A 405 -20.43 -22.15 -10.73
CA PRO A 405 -21.17 -23.39 -10.94
C PRO A 405 -20.57 -24.64 -10.25
N GLN A 406 -19.44 -24.52 -9.56
CA GLN A 406 -18.78 -25.63 -8.88
C GLN A 406 -19.56 -26.07 -7.63
N ILE A 407 -19.25 -27.28 -7.15
CA ILE A 407 -19.81 -27.82 -5.92
C ILE A 407 -19.27 -27.08 -4.69
N ASP A 408 -20.12 -26.84 -3.69
CA ASP A 408 -19.73 -26.14 -2.47
C ASP A 408 -18.43 -26.68 -1.84
N MET A 409 -17.49 -25.79 -1.54
CA MET A 409 -16.31 -26.12 -0.76
C MET A 409 -16.72 -26.27 0.71
N LEU A 410 -16.20 -27.32 1.36
CA LEU A 410 -16.31 -27.50 2.80
C LEU A 410 -14.94 -27.25 3.42
N TYR A 411 -14.87 -26.25 4.28
CA TYR A 411 -13.67 -25.86 5.00
C TYR A 411 -13.78 -26.24 6.48
N VAL A 412 -12.77 -26.91 7.00
CA VAL A 412 -12.65 -27.24 8.43
C VAL A 412 -11.39 -26.59 8.97
N GLY A 413 -11.56 -25.61 9.86
CA GLY A 413 -10.44 -24.88 10.43
C GLY A 413 -10.88 -23.62 11.17
N HIS A 414 -9.91 -22.79 11.56
CA HIS A 414 -10.19 -21.49 12.14
C HIS A 414 -10.65 -20.51 11.03
N PRO A 415 -11.75 -19.76 11.19
CA PRO A 415 -12.22 -18.82 10.16
C PRO A 415 -11.18 -17.78 9.72
N LEU A 416 -10.39 -17.24 10.66
CA LEU A 416 -9.27 -16.33 10.35
C LEU A 416 -8.21 -16.95 9.43
N HIS A 417 -7.98 -18.26 9.48
CA HIS A 417 -7.02 -18.88 8.58
C HIS A 417 -7.53 -18.83 7.14
N LEU A 418 -8.84 -19.03 6.91
CA LEU A 418 -9.46 -18.86 5.60
C LEU A 418 -9.30 -17.43 5.06
N HIS A 419 -9.47 -16.41 5.93
CA HIS A 419 -9.28 -15.00 5.57
C HIS A 419 -7.86 -14.69 5.05
N TYR A 420 -6.81 -15.26 5.67
CA TYR A 420 -5.44 -15.01 5.23
C TYR A 420 -4.96 -15.90 4.08
N THR A 421 -5.60 -17.04 3.86
CA THR A 421 -5.20 -17.99 2.80
C THR A 421 -5.83 -17.69 1.44
N VAL A 422 -6.89 -16.88 1.39
CA VAL A 422 -7.65 -16.62 0.16
C VAL A 422 -7.71 -15.13 -0.10
N SER A 423 -7.09 -14.69 -1.19
CA SER A 423 -7.18 -13.31 -1.67
C SER A 423 -8.42 -13.14 -2.54
N ILE A 424 -9.17 -12.07 -2.29
CA ILE A 424 -10.47 -11.82 -2.92
C ILE A 424 -10.60 -10.39 -3.44
N THR A 425 -11.45 -10.21 -4.44
CA THR A 425 -11.82 -8.89 -4.98
C THR A 425 -13.32 -8.77 -5.19
N SER A 426 -13.85 -7.55 -5.04
CA SER A 426 -15.26 -7.24 -5.39
C SER A 426 -15.45 -6.92 -6.87
N PHE A 427 -14.37 -6.82 -7.64
CA PHE A 427 -14.40 -6.45 -9.06
C PHE A 427 -14.38 -7.68 -9.95
N ILE A 428 -15.49 -7.93 -10.65
CA ILE A 428 -15.58 -9.03 -11.61
C ILE A 428 -15.42 -8.48 -13.04
N PRO A 429 -14.50 -9.01 -13.86
CA PRO A 429 -14.30 -8.53 -15.22
C PRO A 429 -15.53 -8.80 -16.10
N ARG A 430 -15.94 -7.81 -16.89
CA ARG A 430 -17.03 -7.95 -17.87
C ARG A 430 -16.61 -8.69 -19.13
N PHE A 431 -15.31 -8.68 -19.43
CA PHE A 431 -14.72 -9.28 -20.62
C PHE A 431 -13.58 -10.21 -20.23
N ASN A 432 -13.47 -11.37 -20.90
CA ASN A 432 -12.48 -12.39 -20.58
C ASN A 432 -11.02 -11.97 -20.80
N PHE A 433 -10.76 -10.92 -21.58
CA PHE A 433 -9.40 -10.41 -21.81
C PHE A 433 -8.90 -9.50 -20.68
N LEU A 434 -9.79 -9.05 -19.78
CA LEU A 434 -9.44 -8.19 -18.66
C LEU A 434 -8.80 -9.03 -17.55
N SER A 435 -7.67 -8.56 -17.03
CA SER A 435 -7.00 -9.21 -15.90
C SER A 435 -7.76 -8.97 -14.60
N ILE A 436 -7.90 -10.01 -13.79
CA ILE A 436 -8.53 -9.98 -12.47
C ILE A 436 -7.76 -9.06 -11.50
N ASP A 437 -6.45 -8.92 -11.69
CA ASP A 437 -5.58 -8.15 -10.80
C ASP A 437 -5.55 -6.66 -11.13
N LEU A 438 -6.05 -6.25 -12.30
CA LEU A 438 -5.95 -4.86 -12.77
C LEU A 438 -6.49 -3.82 -11.77
N PRO A 439 -7.65 -4.01 -11.11
CA PRO A 439 -8.13 -3.08 -10.09
C PRO A 439 -7.14 -2.89 -8.94
N VAL A 440 -6.57 -4.00 -8.44
CA VAL A 440 -5.59 -3.99 -7.34
C VAL A 440 -4.28 -3.34 -7.78
N ILE A 441 -3.83 -3.61 -9.00
CA ILE A 441 -2.65 -3.00 -9.62
C ILE A 441 -2.82 -1.47 -9.71
N VAL A 442 -3.95 -1.00 -10.24
CA VAL A 442 -4.23 0.43 -10.38
C VAL A 442 -4.35 1.10 -9.02
N GLU A 443 -5.08 0.50 -8.07
CA GLU A 443 -5.20 1.02 -6.71
C GLU A 443 -3.83 1.16 -6.03
N THR A 444 -3.02 0.10 -6.09
CA THR A 444 -1.68 0.07 -5.51
C THR A 444 -0.78 1.14 -6.13
N PHE A 445 -0.78 1.23 -7.46
CA PHE A 445 0.00 2.23 -8.18
C PHE A 445 -0.40 3.67 -7.82
N VAL A 446 -1.71 3.97 -7.74
CA VAL A 446 -2.19 5.31 -7.37
C VAL A 446 -1.85 5.63 -5.91
N LYS A 447 -1.91 4.66 -4.98
CA LYS A 447 -1.44 4.85 -3.58
C LYS A 447 0.05 5.23 -3.54
N TYR A 448 0.88 4.54 -4.33
CA TYR A 448 2.30 4.90 -4.46
C TYR A 448 2.47 6.31 -5.04
N LEU A 449 1.70 6.66 -6.08
CA LEU A 449 1.76 7.98 -6.70
C LEU A 449 1.40 9.10 -5.71
N ILE A 450 0.34 8.94 -4.92
CA ILE A 450 -0.07 9.91 -3.89
C ILE A 450 1.04 10.09 -2.86
N SER A 451 1.52 8.97 -2.30
CA SER A 451 2.52 8.98 -1.23
C SER A 451 3.84 9.59 -1.69
N LEU A 452 4.38 9.13 -2.83
CA LEU A 452 5.68 9.55 -3.32
C LEU A 452 5.65 10.97 -3.89
N SER A 453 4.57 11.37 -4.56
CA SER A 453 4.43 12.75 -5.03
C SER A 453 4.30 13.72 -3.84
N GLY A 454 3.50 13.37 -2.83
CA GLY A 454 3.39 14.15 -1.60
C GLY A 454 4.71 14.27 -0.84
N ALA A 455 5.44 13.16 -0.68
CA ALA A 455 6.77 13.15 -0.06
C ALA A 455 7.77 14.02 -0.86
N LEU A 456 7.79 13.90 -2.19
CA LEU A 456 8.65 14.70 -3.05
C LEU A 456 8.32 16.21 -2.96
N ALA A 457 7.05 16.58 -2.77
CA ALA A 457 6.64 17.96 -2.52
C ALA A 457 7.19 18.48 -1.17
N ILE A 458 7.06 17.69 -0.10
CA ILE A 458 7.54 18.07 1.24
C ILE A 458 9.06 18.18 1.27
N VAL A 459 9.78 17.18 0.73
CA VAL A 459 11.24 17.14 0.72
C VAL A 459 11.81 18.29 -0.08
N ASN A 460 11.31 18.56 -1.30
CA ASN A 460 11.80 19.70 -2.09
C ASN A 460 11.43 21.06 -1.49
N ALA A 461 10.42 21.14 -0.62
CA ALA A 461 10.12 22.38 0.09
C ALA A 461 11.13 22.69 1.22
N VAL A 462 11.90 21.72 1.70
CA VAL A 462 12.85 21.92 2.81
C VAL A 462 13.96 22.87 2.38
N PRO A 463 14.28 23.92 3.17
CA PRO A 463 15.42 24.80 2.88
C PRO A 463 16.73 24.04 3.13
N CYS A 464 17.17 23.30 2.13
CA CYS A 464 18.33 22.41 2.18
C CYS A 464 19.12 22.55 0.87
N PHE A 465 20.44 22.43 0.96
CA PHE A 465 21.30 22.44 -0.23
C PHE A 465 20.88 21.40 -1.26
N ALA A 466 20.96 21.77 -2.54
CA ALA A 466 20.64 20.96 -3.71
C ALA A 466 19.16 20.56 -3.89
N LEU A 467 18.23 21.14 -3.11
CA LEU A 467 16.78 21.02 -3.30
C LEU A 467 16.17 22.37 -3.70
N ASP A 468 14.94 22.37 -4.22
CA ASP A 468 14.24 23.61 -4.59
C ASP A 468 14.14 24.60 -3.44
N GLY A 469 13.96 24.10 -2.21
CA GLY A 469 13.86 24.92 -1.00
C GLY A 469 15.07 25.83 -0.77
N GLN A 470 16.25 25.49 -1.31
CA GLN A 470 17.39 26.40 -1.33
C GLN A 470 17.08 27.68 -2.12
N TRP A 471 16.61 27.50 -3.35
CA TRP A 471 16.32 28.60 -4.26
C TRP A 471 15.07 29.37 -3.84
N ILE A 472 14.08 28.69 -3.26
CA ILE A 472 12.89 29.32 -2.65
C ILE A 472 13.32 30.21 -1.49
N LEU A 473 14.17 29.72 -0.58
CA LEU A 473 14.64 30.51 0.55
C LEU A 473 15.39 31.75 0.07
N ASN A 474 16.37 31.59 -0.81
CA ASN A 474 17.17 32.72 -1.31
C ASN A 474 16.28 33.78 -1.97
N SER A 475 15.39 33.35 -2.87
CA SER A 475 14.43 34.26 -3.54
C SER A 475 13.47 34.92 -2.55
N PHE A 476 13.07 34.21 -1.50
CA PHE A 476 12.21 34.74 -0.43
C PHE A 476 12.93 35.80 0.39
N LEU A 477 14.17 35.53 0.82
CA LEU A 477 14.99 36.49 1.57
C LEU A 477 15.23 37.75 0.72
N ASP A 478 15.54 37.60 -0.56
CA ASP A 478 15.72 38.73 -1.48
C ASP A 478 14.43 39.54 -1.66
N ALA A 479 13.27 38.88 -1.71
CA ALA A 479 11.98 39.56 -1.83
C ALA A 479 11.59 40.34 -0.56
N THR A 480 11.86 39.79 0.63
CA THR A 480 11.37 40.37 1.90
C THR A 480 12.39 41.27 2.59
N LEU A 481 13.65 40.84 2.67
CA LEU A 481 14.68 41.48 3.50
C LEU A 481 15.47 42.56 2.76
N THR A 482 15.35 42.66 1.43
CA THR A 482 16.01 43.75 0.68
C THR A 482 15.54 45.15 1.08
N SER A 483 14.33 45.27 1.62
CA SER A 483 13.84 46.52 2.17
C SER A 483 14.31 46.83 3.60
N VAL A 484 14.78 45.82 4.35
CA VAL A 484 15.07 45.91 5.79
C VAL A 484 16.57 45.86 6.08
N ILE A 485 17.30 45.00 5.37
CA ILE A 485 18.74 44.79 5.51
C ILE A 485 19.39 45.25 4.20
N GLY A 486 20.12 46.36 4.25
CA GLY A 486 20.82 46.89 3.08
C GLY A 486 22.08 46.10 2.71
N ASP A 487 22.61 45.31 3.64
CA ASP A 487 23.81 44.51 3.44
C ASP A 487 23.48 43.12 2.89
N ASN A 488 23.98 42.83 1.68
CA ASN A 488 23.77 41.53 1.04
C ASN A 488 24.58 40.42 1.71
N ASP A 489 25.74 40.72 2.29
CA ASP A 489 26.59 39.73 2.96
C ASP A 489 25.88 39.15 4.20
N VAL A 490 25.14 39.99 4.92
CA VAL A 490 24.34 39.56 6.09
C VAL A 490 23.18 38.67 5.66
N LYS A 491 22.53 38.96 4.53
CA LYS A 491 21.43 38.11 4.02
C LYS A 491 21.95 36.75 3.59
N ASP A 492 23.06 36.72 2.86
CA ASP A 492 23.70 35.48 2.41
C ASP A 492 24.14 34.63 3.61
N LEU A 493 24.65 35.27 4.67
CA LEU A 493 24.99 34.59 5.92
C LEU A 493 23.76 33.99 6.62
N ILE A 494 22.66 34.74 6.70
CA ILE A 494 21.39 34.23 7.27
C ILE A 494 20.88 33.04 6.44
N GLY A 495 20.84 33.19 5.12
CA GLY A 495 20.46 32.13 4.19
C GLY A 495 21.31 30.88 4.40
N PHE A 496 22.64 31.03 4.45
CA PHE A 496 23.57 29.93 4.68
C PHE A 496 23.27 29.16 5.98
N PHE A 497 23.03 29.84 7.11
CA PHE A 497 22.73 29.17 8.38
C PHE A 497 21.39 28.43 8.36
N ILE A 498 20.36 28.99 7.72
CA ILE A 498 19.06 28.32 7.56
C ILE A 498 19.22 27.07 6.69
N LEU A 499 19.94 27.16 5.57
CA LEU A 499 20.21 26.03 4.68
C LEU A 499 21.02 24.93 5.39
N LEU A 500 22.04 25.31 6.15
CA LEU A 500 22.82 24.39 6.96
C LEU A 500 21.93 23.67 7.98
N GLY A 501 21.08 24.42 8.70
CA GLY A 501 20.13 23.86 9.64
C GLY A 501 19.15 22.87 9.00
N GLY A 502 18.57 23.22 7.85
CA GLY A 502 17.66 22.35 7.10
C GLY A 502 18.35 21.11 6.54
N SER A 503 19.58 21.23 6.04
CA SER A 503 20.38 20.09 5.58
C SER A 503 20.74 19.13 6.72
N VAL A 504 21.16 19.64 7.88
CA VAL A 504 21.43 18.81 9.06
C VAL A 504 20.15 18.13 9.54
N LEU A 505 19.03 18.84 9.55
CA LEU A 505 17.74 18.30 9.98
C LEU A 505 17.26 17.17 9.06
N LEU A 506 17.37 17.35 7.74
CA LEU A 506 17.02 16.32 6.77
C LEU A 506 17.96 15.11 6.89
N ALA A 507 19.27 15.33 6.97
CA ALA A 507 20.26 14.28 7.14
C ALA A 507 20.02 13.47 8.43
N ALA A 508 19.69 14.14 9.55
CA ALA A 508 19.36 13.47 10.81
C ALA A 508 18.11 12.59 10.69
N ASN A 509 17.04 13.09 10.06
CA ASN A 509 15.82 12.29 9.83
C ASN A 509 16.09 11.08 8.93
N VAL A 510 16.86 11.24 7.85
CA VAL A 510 17.19 10.14 6.94
C VAL A 510 18.08 9.10 7.63
N THR A 511 19.11 9.53 8.35
CA THR A 511 20.02 8.61 9.06
C THR A 511 19.32 7.84 10.17
N LEU A 512 18.46 8.48 10.96
CA LEU A 512 17.64 7.81 11.97
C LEU A 512 16.61 6.88 11.34
N GLY A 513 15.95 7.29 10.27
CA GLY A 513 15.02 6.44 9.53
C GLY A 513 15.70 5.18 8.99
N LEU A 514 16.90 5.31 8.42
CA LEU A 514 17.72 4.18 7.96
C LEU A 514 18.19 3.30 9.10
N TRP A 515 18.59 3.88 10.24
CA TRP A 515 18.93 3.11 11.44
C TRP A 515 17.72 2.28 11.88
N MET A 516 16.57 2.90 12.07
CA MET A 516 15.37 2.21 12.56
C MET A 516 14.93 1.03 11.67
N VAL A 517 15.19 1.14 10.36
CA VAL A 517 14.92 0.06 9.38
C VAL A 517 15.98 -1.04 9.40
N THR A 518 17.24 -0.73 9.73
CA THR A 518 18.35 -1.70 9.72
C THR A 518 18.65 -2.34 11.07
N ALA A 519 18.29 -1.70 12.18
CA ALA A 519 18.47 -2.21 13.54
C ALA A 519 17.31 -3.09 14.04
N ARG A 520 16.21 -3.16 13.28
CA ARG A 520 15.17 -4.19 13.43
C ARG A 520 15.50 -5.35 12.49
#